data_AF-A0A8H3D6S4-F1
#
_entry.id   AF-A0A8H3D6S4-F1
#
_cell.length_a   1.000
_cell.length_b   1.000
_cell.length_c   1.000
_cell.angle_alpha   90.00
_cell.angle_beta   90.00
_cell.angle_gamma   90.00
#
_symmetry.space_group_name_H-M   'P 1'
#
loop_
_entity.id
_entity.type
_entity.pdbx_description
1 polymer ?
#
loop_
_entity_poly.entity_id
_entity_poly.type
_entity_poly.pdbx_seq_one_letter_code
_entity_poly.pdbx_strand_id
1 'polypeptide(L)'
;MKFSLASVFAFVAVALNASQVQAGPIAMGMCYSACNAGYVTCCTAAGTTAGTFTLGLGVPAAVAACSVVQGACMAACVPLGVAPIP
;
A
#
# COMPACT_ATOMS: atom_id res chain seq x y z
N MET A 1 4.28 9.86 18.66
CA MET A 1 4.15 10.00 17.20
C MET A 1 2.70 9.74 16.84
N LYS A 2 1.95 10.77 16.41
CA LYS A 2 0.50 10.69 16.21
C LYS A 2 0.26 10.32 14.75
N PHE A 3 -0.04 9.04 14.47
CA PHE A 3 -0.55 8.62 13.16
C PHE A 3 -1.80 9.43 12.89
N SER A 4 -1.71 10.40 11.97
CA SER A 4 -2.84 11.23 11.63
C SER A 4 -3.87 10.33 10.96
N LEU A 5 -5.06 10.27 11.53
CA LEU A 5 -6.20 9.49 11.04
C LEU A 5 -6.43 9.73 9.53
N ALA A 6 -6.11 10.93 9.06
CA ALA A 6 -6.18 11.34 7.65
C ALA A 6 -5.24 10.55 6.72
N SER A 7 -4.04 10.17 7.17
CA SER A 7 -3.10 9.35 6.36
C SER A 7 -3.64 7.94 6.19
N VAL A 8 -4.17 7.35 7.27
CA VAL A 8 -4.85 6.04 7.22
C VAL A 8 -6.08 6.10 6.31
N PHE A 9 -6.88 7.17 6.41
CA PHE A 9 -8.07 7.36 5.58
C PHE A 9 -7.73 7.53 4.10
N ALA A 10 -6.64 8.23 3.77
CA ALA A 10 -6.19 8.40 2.39
C ALA A 10 -5.76 7.07 1.76
N PHE A 11 -5.07 6.21 2.51
CA PHE A 11 -4.70 4.88 2.04
C PHE A 11 -5.90 3.97 1.83
N VAL A 12 -6.84 4.00 2.76
CA VAL A 12 -8.09 3.23 2.65
C VAL A 12 -8.88 3.70 1.43
N ALA A 13 -9.00 5.02 1.21
CA ALA A 13 -9.67 5.56 0.04
C ALA A 13 -9.01 5.12 -1.29
N VAL A 14 -7.67 5.09 -1.36
CA VAL A 14 -6.94 4.60 -2.54
C VAL A 14 -7.17 3.10 -2.75
N ALA A 15 -7.14 2.29 -1.68
CA ALA A 15 -7.40 0.86 -1.77
C ALA A 15 -8.82 0.54 -2.27
N LEU A 16 -9.82 1.33 -1.85
CA LEU A 16 -11.21 1.15 -2.30
C LEU A 16 -11.45 1.56 -3.77
N ASN A 17 -10.64 2.46 -4.33
CA ASN A 17 -10.83 2.95 -5.70
C ASN A 17 -10.00 2.21 -6.76
N ALA A 18 -9.11 1.29 -6.35
CA ALA A 18 -8.27 0.51 -7.25
C ALA A 18 -9.05 -0.31 -8.30
N SER A 19 -10.28 -0.71 -7.97
CA SER A 19 -11.15 -1.53 -8.83
C SER A 19 -11.87 -0.75 -9.95
N GLN A 20 -11.71 0.58 -10.02
CA GLN A 20 -12.41 1.42 -11.01
C GLN A 20 -11.67 1.53 -12.36
N VAL A 21 -10.43 1.03 -12.49
CA VAL A 21 -9.60 1.19 -13.69
C VAL A 21 -9.62 -0.06 -14.58
N GLN A 22 -10.26 0.05 -15.75
CA GLN A 22 -10.39 -1.02 -16.75
C GLN A 22 -9.22 -1.05 -17.75
N ALA A 23 -7.97 -1.04 -17.29
CA ALA A 23 -6.78 -1.02 -18.17
C ALA A 23 -5.90 -2.27 -18.07
N GLY A 24 -6.46 -3.39 -17.59
CA GLY A 24 -5.76 -4.67 -17.53
C GLY A 24 -4.43 -4.62 -16.73
N PRO A 25 -3.37 -5.31 -17.18
CA PRO A 25 -2.08 -5.37 -16.49
C PRO A 25 -1.41 -4.00 -16.26
N ILE A 26 -1.69 -3.00 -17.09
CA ILE A 26 -1.18 -1.63 -16.89
C ILE A 26 -1.77 -1.03 -15.61
N ALA A 27 -3.07 -1.24 -15.37
CA ALA A 27 -3.74 -0.82 -14.14
C ALA A 27 -3.14 -1.52 -12.92
N MET A 28 -2.82 -2.82 -13.03
CA MET A 28 -2.16 -3.57 -11.97
C MET A 28 -0.81 -2.96 -11.60
N GLY A 29 0.03 -2.66 -12.60
CA GLY A 29 1.33 -2.02 -12.40
C GLY A 29 1.22 -0.67 -11.69
N MET A 30 0.29 0.18 -12.14
CA MET A 30 0.05 1.49 -11.50
C MET A 30 -0.47 1.34 -10.07
N CYS A 31 -1.37 0.39 -9.82
CA CYS A 31 -1.92 0.10 -8.50
C CYS A 31 -0.81 -0.35 -7.53
N TYR A 32 0.09 -1.23 -7.98
CA TYR A 32 1.25 -1.64 -7.21
C TYR A 32 2.20 -0.47 -6.93
N SER A 33 2.47 0.39 -7.91
CA SER A 33 3.29 1.58 -7.71
C SER A 33 2.69 2.52 -6.65
N ALA A 34 1.36 2.72 -6.67
CA ALA A 34 0.66 3.52 -5.67
C ALA A 34 0.73 2.87 -4.26
N CYS A 35 0.49 1.56 -4.15
CA CYS A 35 0.63 0.84 -2.88
C CYS A 35 2.06 0.93 -2.31
N ASN A 36 3.09 0.88 -3.16
CA ASN A 36 4.49 1.05 -2.75
C ASN A 36 4.81 2.48 -2.33
N ALA A 37 4.35 3.48 -3.08
CA ALA A 37 4.50 4.89 -2.70
C ALA A 37 3.85 5.15 -1.33
N GLY A 38 2.65 4.60 -1.14
CA GLY A 38 2.00 4.53 0.15
C GLY A 38 2.92 3.92 1.21
N TYR A 39 3.32 2.67 1.07
CA TYR A 39 4.20 2.01 2.04
C TYR A 39 5.41 2.86 2.46
N VAL A 40 6.11 3.48 1.50
CA VAL A 40 7.23 4.39 1.77
C VAL A 40 6.80 5.58 2.64
N THR A 41 5.70 6.25 2.30
CA THR A 41 5.18 7.37 3.12
C THR A 41 4.78 6.93 4.53
N CYS A 42 4.22 5.72 4.69
CA CYS A 42 3.87 5.17 6.00
C CYS A 42 5.12 4.88 6.85
N CYS A 43 6.14 4.25 6.26
CA CYS A 43 7.43 4.04 6.92
C CYS A 43 8.08 5.37 7.32
N THR A 44 8.13 6.35 6.41
CA THR A 44 8.72 7.66 6.70
C THR A 44 7.96 8.37 7.83
N ALA A 45 6.63 8.29 7.86
CA ALA A 45 5.83 8.82 8.96
C ALA A 45 6.06 8.07 10.29
N ALA A 46 6.39 6.78 10.22
CA ALA A 46 6.80 5.96 11.36
C ALA A 46 8.27 6.22 11.79
N GLY A 47 9.01 7.07 11.07
CA GLY A 47 10.41 7.38 11.35
C GLY A 47 11.40 6.35 10.81
N THR A 48 10.97 5.47 9.90
CA THR A 48 11.83 4.47 9.28
C THR A 48 11.89 4.64 7.76
N THR A 49 12.99 4.19 7.17
CA THR A 49 13.14 4.06 5.73
C THR A 49 12.71 2.67 5.30
N ALA A 50 11.90 2.58 4.25
CA ALA A 50 11.49 1.30 3.68
C ALA A 50 12.74 0.48 3.29
N GLY A 51 12.79 -0.79 3.69
CA GLY A 51 13.89 -1.70 3.38
C GLY A 51 15.06 -1.67 4.38
N THR A 52 15.07 -0.77 5.37
CA THR A 52 16.14 -0.71 6.39
C THR A 52 15.79 -1.44 7.68
N PHE A 53 14.66 -2.13 7.73
CA PHE A 53 14.19 -2.89 8.88
C PHE A 53 13.70 -4.27 8.45
N THR A 54 13.66 -5.20 9.41
CA THR A 54 13.04 -6.52 9.25
C THR A 54 11.79 -6.62 10.12
N LEU A 55 10.79 -7.39 9.68
CA LEU A 55 9.56 -7.67 10.44
C LEU A 55 9.80 -8.75 11.52
N GLY A 56 10.89 -8.61 12.27
CA GLY A 56 11.27 -9.51 13.35
C GLY A 56 10.58 -9.17 14.69
N LEU A 57 10.88 -9.98 15.71
CA LEU A 57 10.43 -9.72 17.07
C LEU A 57 11.01 -8.40 17.58
N GLY A 58 10.14 -7.45 17.92
CA GLY A 58 10.52 -6.10 18.38
C GLY A 58 10.35 -4.99 17.33
N VAL A 59 9.86 -5.29 16.12
CA VAL A 59 9.53 -4.25 15.15
C VAL A 59 8.44 -3.31 15.72
N PRO A 60 8.53 -1.98 15.51
CA PRO A 60 7.48 -1.07 15.93
C PRO A 60 6.14 -1.47 15.32
N ALA A 61 5.08 -1.54 16.14
CA ALA A 61 3.74 -1.94 15.69
C ALA A 61 3.24 -1.10 14.50
N ALA A 62 3.60 0.18 14.50
CA ALA A 62 3.39 1.13 13.41
C ALA A 62 3.96 0.64 12.06
N VAL A 63 5.20 0.18 12.07
CA VAL A 63 5.92 -0.27 10.88
C VAL A 63 5.37 -1.61 10.40
N ALA A 64 5.04 -2.51 11.32
CA ALA A 64 4.34 -3.75 10.99
C ALA A 64 2.98 -3.48 10.33
N ALA A 65 2.21 -2.51 10.86
CA ALA A 65 0.94 -2.11 10.27
C ALA A 65 1.10 -1.57 8.85
N CYS A 66 2.14 -0.77 8.57
CA CYS A 66 2.45 -0.32 7.20
C CYS A 66 2.62 -1.50 6.22
N SER A 67 3.33 -2.55 6.63
CA SER A 67 3.54 -3.75 5.80
C SER A 67 2.25 -4.55 5.59
N VAL A 68 1.40 -4.67 6.61
CA VAL A 68 0.08 -5.34 6.47
C VAL A 68 -0.81 -4.57 5.49
N VAL A 69 -0.87 -3.24 5.62
CA VAL A 69 -1.65 -2.38 4.71
C VAL A 69 -1.12 -2.48 3.28
N GLN A 70 0.21 -2.48 3.09
CA GLN A 70 0.82 -2.70 1.78
C GLN A 70 0.37 -4.04 1.18
N GLY A 71 0.45 -5.14 1.94
CA GLY A 71 0.03 -6.46 1.48
C GLY A 71 -1.45 -6.51 1.09
N ALA A 72 -2.33 -5.91 1.89
CA ALA A 72 -3.76 -5.83 1.58
C ALA A 72 -4.04 -4.99 0.31
N CYS A 73 -3.33 -3.87 0.16
CA CYS A 73 -3.42 -3.01 -1.02
C CYS A 73 -3.02 -3.78 -2.29
N MET A 74 -1.87 -4.47 -2.25
CA MET A 74 -1.38 -5.28 -3.37
C MET A 74 -2.36 -6.42 -3.71
N ALA A 75 -2.89 -7.12 -2.71
CA ALA A 75 -3.86 -8.19 -2.91
C ALA A 75 -5.14 -7.68 -3.61
N ALA A 76 -5.60 -6.48 -3.26
CA ALA A 76 -6.75 -5.84 -3.91
C ALA A 76 -6.47 -5.44 -5.37
N CYS A 77 -5.21 -5.21 -5.74
CA CYS A 77 -4.80 -4.89 -7.11
C CYS A 77 -4.66 -6.14 -8.02
N VAL A 78 -4.55 -7.37 -7.46
CA VAL A 78 -4.34 -8.61 -8.24
C VAL A 78 -5.40 -8.85 -9.33
N PRO A 79 -6.71 -8.63 -9.10
CA PRO A 79 -7.73 -8.84 -10.12
C PRO A 79 -7.56 -7.98 -11.38
N LEU A 80 -6.84 -6.85 -11.30
CA LEU A 80 -6.52 -6.02 -12.46
C LEU A 80 -5.60 -6.75 -13.46
N GLY A 81 -4.80 -7.72 -13.00
CA GLY A 81 -3.91 -8.50 -13.86
C GLY A 81 -4.62 -9.46 -14.82
N VAL A 82 -5.87 -9.82 -14.52
CA VAL A 82 -6.73 -10.66 -15.38
C VAL A 82 -7.82 -9.84 -16.09
N ALA A 83 -7.84 -8.53 -15.87
CA ALA A 83 -8.79 -7.65 -16.56
C ALA A 83 -8.41 -7.52 -18.05
N PRO A 84 -9.40 -7.44 -18.94
CA PRO A 84 -9.17 -7.30 -20.38
C PRO A 84 -8.39 -6.02 -20.69
N ILE A 85 -7.48 -6.13 -21.66
CA ILE A 85 -6.80 -4.99 -22.27
C ILE A 85 -7.64 -4.47 -23.43
N PRO A 86 -7.82 -3.14 -23.57
CA PRO A 86 -8.41 -2.55 -24.77
C PRO A 86 -7.54 -2.79 -26.01
#